data_AF-A0A353QZE2-F1
#
_entry.id   AF-A0A353QZE2-F1
#
_cell.length_a   1.000
_cell.length_b   1.000
_cell.length_c   1.000
_cell.angle_alpha   90.00
_cell.angle_beta   90.00
_cell.angle_gamma   90.00
#
_symmetry.space_group_name_H-M   'P 1'
#
loop_
_entity.id
_entity.type
_entity.pdbx_description
1 polymer ?
#
loop_
_entity_poly.entity_id
_entity_poly.type
_entity_poly.pdbx_seq_one_letter_code
_entity_poly.pdbx_strand_id
1 'polypeptide(L)'
;GPGVLLAGVVVLAEDGLELLERAREHVHLGLELVEDPFHQVAHPLEDGAAAVARGLGAALNATVVLQPYSRLVIDCNRPPHSVDAIVSLSEHTTIPGNQAVSPAEATAREREIFAPYHACIRALLDERLQRGQPTLIIALHSFTPVYLGVARPWQVGVLYNRDARLAHALAQVLMAEGDLVVGDNEPYAVGDETDYAIPHHGEARGLAHVELEIRQDLIADAAGQRAWTQRLTRLLGRIERTLIA
;
A
#
# COMPACT_ATOMS: atom_id res chain seq x y z
N GLY A 1 -6.07 6.31 18.13
CA GLY A 1 -4.63 6.09 18.37
C GLY A 1 -3.92 6.10 17.04
N PRO A 2 -2.61 6.37 16.97
CA PRO A 2 -1.91 6.46 15.69
C PRO A 2 -2.06 5.09 15.02
N GLY A 3 -2.76 5.07 13.89
CA GLY A 3 -3.02 3.86 13.13
C GLY A 3 -1.71 3.33 12.58
N VAL A 4 -1.39 2.08 12.91
CA VAL A 4 -0.36 1.33 12.22
C VAL A 4 -0.85 1.10 10.81
N LEU A 5 -0.14 1.65 9.82
CA LEU A 5 -0.48 1.53 8.40
C LEU A 5 0.50 0.53 7.76
N LEU A 6 -0.06 -0.50 7.13
CA LEU A 6 0.57 -1.43 6.22
C LEU A 6 0.26 -0.99 4.79
N ALA A 7 1.30 -0.72 4.00
CA ALA A 7 1.15 -0.55 2.56
C ALA A 7 0.93 -1.93 1.91
N GLY A 8 -0.13 -2.06 1.11
CA GLY A 8 -0.36 -3.22 0.26
C GLY A 8 -0.19 -2.82 -1.20
N VAL A 9 0.62 -3.55 -1.97
CA VAL A 9 0.55 -3.46 -3.44
C VAL A 9 -0.37 -4.58 -3.92
N VAL A 10 -1.51 -4.19 -4.48
CA VAL A 10 -2.39 -5.06 -5.23
C VAL A 10 -1.90 -5.02 -6.68
N VAL A 11 -1.32 -6.12 -7.14
CA VAL A 11 -1.01 -6.32 -8.56
C VAL A 11 -2.25 -6.96 -9.17
N LEU A 12 -3.07 -6.16 -9.85
CA LEU A 12 -4.23 -6.72 -10.55
C LEU A 12 -3.75 -7.48 -11.78
N ALA A 13 -4.27 -8.69 -11.84
CA ALA A 13 -4.02 -9.67 -12.86
C ALA A 13 -5.38 -10.22 -13.26
N GLU A 14 -5.79 -10.03 -14.51
CA GLU A 14 -6.70 -10.99 -15.10
C GLU A 14 -5.99 -12.35 -15.08
N ASP A 15 -6.64 -13.30 -14.43
CA ASP A 15 -6.31 -14.71 -14.29
C ASP A 15 -5.04 -15.10 -13.50
N GLY A 16 -5.26 -15.87 -12.44
CA GLY A 16 -4.36 -16.92 -11.97
C GLY A 16 -4.07 -16.88 -10.48
N LEU A 17 -4.75 -17.74 -9.74
CA LEU A 17 -4.60 -17.97 -8.31
C LEU A 17 -3.17 -18.40 -7.96
N GLU A 18 -2.35 -17.49 -7.41
CA GLU A 18 -1.14 -17.84 -6.66
C GLU A 18 -1.14 -17.10 -5.32
N LEU A 19 -1.72 -17.75 -4.32
CA LEU A 19 -1.53 -17.42 -2.90
C LEU A 19 -0.09 -17.80 -2.53
N LEU A 20 0.84 -16.86 -2.65
CA LEU A 20 2.18 -17.06 -2.11
C LEU A 20 2.27 -16.53 -0.68
N GLU A 21 2.08 -17.43 0.29
CA GLU A 21 2.62 -17.30 1.67
C GLU A 21 4.17 -17.32 1.69
N ARG A 22 4.87 -16.68 0.73
CA ARG A 22 6.34 -16.78 0.60
C ARG A 22 7.15 -15.75 1.38
N ALA A 23 6.52 -15.02 2.31
CA ALA A 23 7.24 -14.26 3.33
C ALA A 23 7.47 -15.08 4.62
N ARG A 24 6.71 -16.16 4.86
CA ARG A 24 6.84 -16.98 6.07
C ARG A 24 7.96 -18.03 5.98
N GLU A 25 8.16 -18.65 4.82
CA GLU A 25 9.11 -19.76 4.67
C GLU A 25 10.59 -19.34 4.66
N HIS A 26 10.90 -18.06 4.44
CA HIS A 26 12.29 -17.56 4.47
C HIS A 26 12.73 -16.95 5.83
N VAL A 27 11.86 -16.99 6.85
CA VAL A 27 12.16 -16.46 8.19
C VAL A 27 12.45 -17.61 9.16
N HIS A 28 13.46 -18.40 8.85
CA HIS A 28 14.32 -18.97 9.88
C HIS A 28 15.60 -18.11 9.94
N LEU A 29 15.41 -16.84 10.33
CA LEU A 29 16.46 -15.82 10.41
C LEU A 29 17.20 -15.84 11.76
N GLY A 30 17.26 -16.96 12.47
CA GLY A 30 18.11 -17.08 13.66
C GLY A 30 17.83 -16.05 14.77
N LEU A 31 16.68 -15.38 14.73
CA LEU A 31 16.11 -14.69 15.86
C LEU A 31 15.47 -15.79 16.71
N GLU A 32 16.27 -16.40 17.60
CA GLU A 32 15.68 -16.85 18.86
C GLU A 32 14.81 -15.69 19.36
N LEU A 33 13.61 -16.03 19.81
CA LEU A 33 12.65 -15.14 20.45
C LEU A 33 13.30 -14.54 21.71
N VAL A 34 14.28 -13.67 21.54
CA VAL A 34 14.65 -12.64 22.49
C VAL A 34 13.39 -11.82 22.58
N GLU A 35 12.79 -11.79 23.77
CA GLU A 35 11.62 -10.97 24.09
C GLU A 35 11.74 -9.63 23.36
N ASP A 36 10.93 -9.50 22.30
CA ASP A 36 11.04 -8.42 21.33
C ASP A 36 10.61 -7.11 22.01
N PRO A 37 11.52 -6.13 22.21
CA PRO A 37 11.15 -4.85 22.82
C PRO A 37 10.22 -4.02 21.92
N PHE A 38 10.00 -4.41 20.66
CA PHE A 38 9.05 -3.80 19.73
C PHE A 38 7.68 -4.51 19.70
N HIS A 39 7.52 -5.62 20.43
CA HIS A 39 6.26 -6.37 20.53
C HIS A 39 5.13 -5.53 21.15
N GLN A 40 5.47 -4.50 21.93
CA GLN A 40 4.48 -3.59 22.54
C GLN A 40 3.88 -2.56 21.57
N VAL A 41 4.39 -2.47 20.32
CA VAL A 41 3.81 -1.59 19.28
C VAL A 41 3.11 -2.42 18.19
N ALA A 42 3.28 -3.74 18.19
CA ALA A 42 2.71 -4.66 17.20
C ALA A 42 1.53 -5.45 17.77
N HIS A 43 0.46 -4.76 18.18
CA HIS A 43 -0.84 -5.42 18.20
C HIS A 43 -1.30 -5.58 16.75
N PRO A 44 -1.72 -6.78 16.29
CA PRO A 44 -2.34 -6.95 14.99
C PRO A 44 -3.75 -6.36 15.07
N LEU A 45 -3.85 -5.04 15.03
CA LEU A 45 -5.05 -4.41 14.50
C LEU A 45 -5.05 -4.77 13.02
N GLU A 46 -6.06 -5.52 12.61
CA GLU A 46 -6.32 -5.81 11.21
C GLU A 46 -6.43 -4.47 10.48
N ASP A 47 -5.38 -4.10 9.75
CA ASP A 47 -5.36 -2.88 8.96
C ASP A 47 -6.46 -3.01 7.89
N GLY A 48 -7.41 -2.07 7.91
CA GLY A 48 -8.52 -2.05 6.96
C GLY A 48 -8.06 -2.05 5.51
N ALA A 49 -6.93 -1.38 5.19
CA ALA A 49 -6.38 -1.38 3.84
C ALA A 49 -5.89 -2.77 3.43
N ALA A 50 -5.18 -3.47 4.33
CA ALA A 50 -4.74 -4.85 4.09
C ALA A 50 -5.94 -5.81 3.93
N ALA A 51 -7.00 -5.65 4.71
CA ALA A 51 -8.23 -6.42 4.58
C ALA A 51 -8.92 -6.19 3.23
N VAL A 52 -9.04 -4.92 2.80
CA VAL A 52 -9.60 -4.57 1.48
C VAL A 52 -8.72 -5.13 0.36
N ALA A 53 -7.40 -5.04 0.47
CA ALA A 53 -6.45 -5.60 -0.50
C ALA A 53 -6.66 -7.12 -0.67
N ARG A 54 -6.76 -7.88 0.43
CA ARG A 54 -7.03 -9.32 0.39
C ARG A 54 -8.38 -9.62 -0.25
N GLY A 55 -9.40 -8.85 0.10
CA GLY A 55 -10.73 -8.96 -0.50
C GLY A 55 -10.70 -8.74 -2.02
N LEU A 56 -9.95 -7.74 -2.48
CA LEU A 56 -9.74 -7.48 -3.91
C LEU A 56 -8.98 -8.61 -4.58
N GLY A 57 -7.91 -9.12 -3.96
CA GLY A 57 -7.15 -10.28 -4.45
C GLY A 57 -8.06 -11.49 -4.70
N ALA A 58 -8.91 -11.82 -3.73
CA ALA A 58 -9.86 -12.91 -3.86
C ALA A 58 -10.93 -12.66 -4.94
N ALA A 59 -11.47 -11.45 -5.00
CA ALA A 59 -12.58 -11.11 -5.90
C ALA A 59 -12.16 -10.94 -7.37
N LEU A 60 -10.93 -10.48 -7.61
CA LEU A 60 -10.38 -10.20 -8.93
C LEU A 60 -9.37 -11.25 -9.41
N ASN A 61 -9.12 -12.29 -8.61
CA ASN A 61 -8.08 -13.29 -8.87
C ASN A 61 -6.68 -12.65 -9.04
N ALA A 62 -6.43 -11.61 -8.25
CA ALA A 62 -5.24 -10.78 -8.31
C ALA A 62 -4.19 -11.17 -7.27
N THR A 63 -2.91 -10.95 -7.57
CA THR A 63 -1.82 -11.18 -6.62
C THR A 63 -1.68 -9.98 -5.68
N VAL A 64 -1.67 -10.25 -4.38
CA VAL A 64 -1.54 -9.20 -3.35
C VAL A 64 -0.22 -9.38 -2.61
N VAL A 65 0.62 -8.35 -2.60
CA VAL A 65 1.86 -8.31 -1.84
C VAL A 65 1.69 -7.37 -0.66
N LEU A 66 1.70 -7.92 0.55
CA LEU A 66 1.57 -7.17 1.79
C LEU A 66 2.90 -7.08 2.50
N GLN A 67 3.18 -5.91 3.04
CA GLN A 67 4.27 -5.70 3.98
C GLN A 67 3.85 -6.23 5.36
N PRO A 68 4.58 -7.16 6.00
CA PRO A 68 4.18 -7.71 7.29
C PRO A 68 4.61 -6.84 8.49
N TYR A 69 5.51 -5.87 8.29
CA TYR A 69 5.96 -4.96 9.34
C TYR A 69 5.24 -3.61 9.27
N SER A 70 5.04 -2.98 10.44
CA SER A 70 4.53 -1.61 10.52
C SER A 70 5.43 -0.63 9.76
N ARG A 71 4.84 0.34 9.04
CA ARG A 71 5.60 1.45 8.41
C ARG A 71 6.44 2.26 9.41
N LEU A 72 6.13 2.19 10.70
CA LEU A 72 6.91 2.87 11.74
C LEU A 72 8.26 2.20 11.99
N VAL A 73 8.45 0.94 11.57
CA VAL A 73 9.78 0.31 11.58
C VAL A 73 10.60 0.87 10.43
N ILE A 74 10.11 0.71 9.21
CA ILE A 74 10.59 1.39 8.00
C ILE A 74 9.42 1.47 7.02
N ASP A 75 9.18 2.65 6.46
CA ASP A 75 8.11 2.87 5.51
C ASP A 75 8.55 2.44 4.11
N CYS A 76 8.05 1.30 3.67
CA CYS A 76 8.37 0.76 2.35
C CYS A 76 7.77 1.57 1.18
N ASN A 77 6.90 2.56 1.42
CA ASN A 77 6.52 3.49 0.36
C ASN A 77 7.35 4.77 0.37
N ARG A 78 8.49 4.82 1.09
CA ARG A 78 9.42 5.95 1.05
C ARG A 78 10.77 5.50 0.50
N PRO A 79 11.50 6.35 -0.24
CA PRO A 79 12.89 6.08 -0.57
C PRO A 79 13.70 5.80 0.72
N PRO A 80 14.52 4.73 0.80
CA PRO A 80 15.19 4.34 2.06
C PRO A 80 16.09 5.41 2.68
N HIS A 81 16.61 6.31 1.85
CA HIS A 81 17.46 7.42 2.27
C HIS A 81 16.66 8.66 2.72
N SER A 82 15.34 8.67 2.51
CA SER A 82 14.45 9.76 2.94
C SER A 82 14.30 9.77 4.46
N VAL A 83 14.24 10.97 5.03
CA VAL A 83 13.93 11.15 6.46
C VAL A 83 12.55 10.60 6.84
N ASP A 84 11.65 10.47 5.86
CA ASP A 84 10.31 9.93 6.06
C ASP A 84 10.27 8.40 6.06
N ALA A 85 11.37 7.72 5.67
CA ALA A 85 11.45 6.26 5.70
C ALA A 85 11.47 5.72 7.14
N ILE A 86 12.07 6.44 8.09
CA ILE A 86 12.12 6.07 9.51
C ILE A 86 11.81 7.31 10.35
N VAL A 87 10.52 7.60 10.52
CA VAL A 87 10.07 8.79 11.25
C VAL A 87 10.24 8.66 12.76
N SER A 88 10.80 9.67 13.40
CA SER A 88 10.91 9.74 14.86
C SER A 88 9.66 10.35 15.54
N LEU A 89 8.78 10.95 14.73
CA LEU A 89 7.53 11.60 15.13
C LEU A 89 6.44 11.27 14.09
N SER A 90 5.27 10.83 14.56
CA SER A 90 4.07 10.65 13.73
C SER A 90 2.96 11.53 14.32
N GLU A 91 2.55 12.55 13.57
CA GLU A 91 1.66 13.62 14.07
C GLU A 91 2.20 14.26 15.36
N HIS A 92 1.50 14.07 16.49
CA HIS A 92 1.91 14.52 17.82
C HIS A 92 2.50 13.40 18.67
N THR A 93 2.69 12.21 18.10
CA THR A 93 3.16 11.03 18.81
C THR A 93 4.61 10.76 18.48
N THR A 94 5.48 10.92 19.47
CA THR A 94 6.88 10.49 19.38
C THR A 94 6.94 8.97 19.18
N ILE A 95 7.84 8.50 18.33
CA ILE A 95 8.13 7.07 18.14
C ILE A 95 9.43 6.77 18.90
N PRO A 96 9.38 6.24 20.14
CA PRO A 96 10.56 6.14 20.99
C PRO A 96 11.68 5.29 20.36
N GLY A 97 11.29 4.18 19.70
CA GLY A 97 12.22 3.29 18.98
C GLY A 97 12.90 3.90 17.75
N ASN A 98 12.51 5.12 17.35
CA ASN A 98 13.07 5.83 16.20
C ASN A 98 13.81 7.12 16.58
N GLN A 99 13.96 7.46 17.87
CA GLN A 99 14.57 8.73 18.29
C GLN A 99 16.08 8.81 18.06
N ALA A 100 16.77 7.67 18.04
CA ALA A 100 18.24 7.60 17.94
C ALA A 100 18.70 6.45 17.03
N VAL A 101 18.00 6.23 15.91
CA VAL A 101 18.36 5.18 14.95
C VAL A 101 19.72 5.50 14.35
N SER A 102 20.69 4.62 14.60
CA SER A 102 22.01 4.70 14.00
C SER A 102 21.97 4.35 12.50
N PRO A 103 22.95 4.78 11.70
CA PRO A 103 23.05 4.37 10.30
C PRO A 103 23.08 2.85 10.10
N ALA A 104 23.70 2.11 11.03
CA ALA A 104 23.76 0.66 11.00
C ALA A 104 22.37 0.02 11.20
N GLU A 105 21.56 0.54 12.13
CA GLU A 105 20.18 0.07 12.34
C GLU A 105 19.28 0.41 11.16
N ALA A 106 19.39 1.62 10.61
CA ALA A 106 18.66 2.00 9.40
C ALA A 106 18.99 1.06 8.22
N THR A 107 20.28 0.76 8.04
CA THR A 107 20.76 -0.18 7.01
C THR A 107 20.24 -1.60 7.24
N ALA A 108 20.16 -2.05 8.50
CA ALA A 108 19.59 -3.35 8.83
C ALA A 108 18.09 -3.41 8.49
N ARG A 109 17.30 -2.38 8.83
CA ARG A 109 15.88 -2.30 8.47
C ARG A 109 15.68 -2.26 6.95
N GLU A 110 16.49 -1.51 6.22
CA GLU A 110 16.46 -1.51 4.76
C GLU A 110 16.73 -2.92 4.21
N ARG A 111 17.82 -3.56 4.65
CA ARG A 111 18.23 -4.88 4.17
C ARG A 111 17.21 -5.98 4.48
N GLU A 112 16.60 -5.94 5.67
CA GLU A 112 15.78 -7.04 6.20
C GLU A 112 14.29 -6.88 5.90
N ILE A 113 13.81 -5.65 5.65
CA ILE A 113 12.38 -5.36 5.49
C ILE A 113 12.11 -4.72 4.13
N PHE A 114 12.75 -3.60 3.82
CA PHE A 114 12.52 -2.85 2.59
C PHE A 114 12.94 -3.65 1.36
N ALA A 115 14.21 -4.07 1.30
CA ALA A 115 14.77 -4.71 0.12
C ALA A 115 14.06 -6.02 -0.26
N PRO A 116 13.73 -6.95 0.69
CA PRO A 116 13.01 -8.17 0.36
C PRO A 116 11.58 -7.91 -0.15
N TYR A 117 10.89 -6.91 0.42
CA TYR A 117 9.55 -6.52 -0.03
C TYR A 117 9.54 -6.04 -1.48
N HIS A 118 10.42 -5.08 -1.82
CA HIS A 118 10.49 -4.61 -3.20
C HIS A 118 11.08 -5.64 -4.15
N ALA A 119 11.95 -6.55 -3.68
CA ALA A 119 12.45 -7.66 -4.49
C ALA A 119 11.31 -8.63 -4.87
N CYS A 120 10.41 -8.92 -3.95
CA CYS A 120 9.22 -9.74 -4.22
C CYS A 120 8.33 -9.12 -5.31
N ILE A 121 8.05 -7.81 -5.20
CA ILE A 121 7.24 -7.10 -6.21
C ILE A 121 7.95 -7.10 -7.57
N ARG A 122 9.25 -6.79 -7.61
CA ARG A 122 10.02 -6.81 -8.87
C ARG A 122 9.98 -8.18 -9.54
N ALA A 123 10.25 -9.25 -8.79
CA ALA A 123 10.25 -10.60 -9.32
C ALA A 123 8.89 -10.99 -9.92
N LEU A 124 7.80 -10.66 -9.22
CA LEU A 124 6.43 -10.87 -9.71
C LEU A 124 6.18 -10.12 -11.02
N LEU A 125 6.54 -8.84 -11.08
CA LEU A 125 6.32 -8.03 -12.29
C LEU A 125 7.19 -8.50 -13.46
N ASP A 126 8.43 -8.90 -13.21
CA ASP A 126 9.35 -9.44 -14.21
C ASP A 126 8.82 -10.75 -14.80
N GLU A 127 8.29 -11.65 -13.96
CA GLU A 127 7.68 -12.91 -14.39
C GLU A 127 6.44 -12.68 -15.28
N ARG A 128 5.57 -11.74 -14.89
CA ARG A 128 4.36 -11.40 -15.68
C ARG A 128 4.73 -10.80 -17.03
N LEU A 129 5.72 -9.92 -17.05
CA LEU A 129 6.25 -9.35 -18.29
C LEU A 129 6.78 -10.44 -19.24
N GLN A 130 7.55 -11.40 -18.71
CA GLN A 130 8.07 -12.53 -19.51
C GLN A 130 6.97 -13.40 -20.10
N ARG A 131 5.84 -13.54 -19.39
CA ARG A 131 4.65 -14.28 -19.86
C ARG A 131 3.78 -13.46 -20.83
N GLY A 132 4.12 -12.18 -21.08
CA GLY A 132 3.28 -11.28 -21.86
C GLY A 132 1.92 -11.01 -21.21
N GLN A 133 1.81 -11.18 -19.89
CA GLN A 133 0.55 -11.03 -19.17
C GLN A 133 0.28 -9.53 -18.92
N PRO A 134 -0.87 -9.00 -19.35
CA PRO A 134 -1.22 -7.63 -19.01
C PRO A 134 -1.25 -7.41 -17.50
N THR A 135 -0.78 -6.25 -17.08
CA THR A 135 -0.53 -5.95 -15.66
C THR A 135 -0.81 -4.49 -15.40
N LEU A 136 -1.54 -4.23 -14.31
CA LEU A 136 -1.69 -2.91 -13.73
C LEU A 136 -1.40 -2.96 -12.23
N ILE A 137 -1.04 -1.83 -11.63
CA ILE A 137 -0.63 -1.73 -10.23
C ILE A 137 -1.59 -0.84 -9.45
N ILE A 138 -2.05 -1.33 -8.30
CA ILE A 138 -2.78 -0.54 -7.32
C ILE A 138 -2.00 -0.57 -6.01
N ALA A 139 -1.38 0.54 -5.63
CA ALA A 139 -0.86 0.69 -4.27
C ALA A 139 -2.03 1.08 -3.37
N LEU A 140 -2.46 0.22 -2.45
CA LEU A 140 -3.61 0.44 -1.58
C LEU A 140 -3.16 0.87 -0.18
N HIS A 141 -3.65 2.03 0.22
CA HIS A 141 -3.32 2.70 1.47
C HIS A 141 -4.59 3.19 2.18
N SER A 142 -4.42 3.67 3.40
CA SER A 142 -5.45 4.40 4.11
C SER A 142 -4.91 5.60 4.85
N PHE A 143 -5.78 6.56 5.11
CA PHE A 143 -5.44 7.81 5.78
C PHE A 143 -6.39 8.14 6.92
N THR A 144 -5.87 8.84 7.93
CA THR A 144 -6.65 9.32 9.08
C THR A 144 -7.68 10.38 8.65
N PRO A 145 -8.92 10.38 9.18
CA PRO A 145 -9.95 11.33 8.77
C PRO A 145 -9.68 12.75 9.28
N VAL A 146 -8.85 12.89 10.31
CA VAL A 146 -8.39 14.16 10.86
C VAL A 146 -6.88 14.06 10.99
N TYR A 147 -6.17 15.08 10.50
CA TYR A 147 -4.73 15.18 10.58
C TYR A 147 -4.34 16.55 11.12
N LEU A 148 -3.57 16.57 12.20
CA LEU A 148 -3.19 17.81 12.92
C LEU A 148 -4.40 18.72 13.23
N GLY A 149 -5.54 18.12 13.58
CA GLY A 149 -6.79 18.83 13.90
C GLY A 149 -7.61 19.28 12.69
N VAL A 150 -7.15 19.04 11.46
CA VAL A 150 -7.87 19.39 10.23
C VAL A 150 -8.59 18.17 9.67
N ALA A 151 -9.91 18.30 9.46
CA ALA A 151 -10.72 17.25 8.84
C ALA A 151 -10.39 17.11 7.36
N ARG A 152 -10.27 15.86 6.89
CA ARG A 152 -10.07 15.51 5.47
C ARG A 152 -11.40 15.07 4.87
N PRO A 153 -12.01 15.88 3.98
CA PRO A 153 -13.39 15.67 3.55
C PRO A 153 -13.54 14.46 2.62
N TRP A 154 -12.49 14.09 1.90
CA TRP A 154 -12.50 12.99 0.94
C TRP A 154 -12.72 11.65 1.62
N GLN A 155 -13.52 10.77 1.00
CA GLN A 155 -13.65 9.37 1.42
C GLN A 155 -12.59 8.49 0.78
N VAL A 156 -12.13 8.87 -0.41
CA VAL A 156 -11.11 8.16 -1.18
C VAL A 156 -10.27 9.14 -1.99
N GLY A 157 -8.96 8.94 -2.01
CA GLY A 157 -8.00 9.63 -2.86
C GLY A 157 -7.53 8.72 -3.99
N VAL A 158 -7.45 9.26 -5.21
CA VAL A 158 -6.71 8.66 -6.31
C VAL A 158 -5.44 9.46 -6.54
N LEU A 159 -4.30 8.79 -6.42
CA LEU A 159 -3.00 9.40 -6.39
C LEU A 159 -2.16 8.86 -7.54
N TYR A 160 -1.40 9.74 -8.16
CA TYR A 160 -0.51 9.45 -9.29
C TYR A 160 0.57 10.51 -9.39
N ASN A 161 1.65 10.20 -10.10
CA ASN A 161 2.71 11.17 -10.38
C ASN A 161 2.51 11.79 -11.78
N ARG A 162 3.08 11.21 -12.84
CA ARG A 162 2.94 11.73 -14.22
C ARG A 162 1.92 10.96 -15.04
N ASP A 163 1.89 9.64 -14.91
CA ASP A 163 0.90 8.81 -15.63
C ASP A 163 -0.40 8.71 -14.83
N ALA A 164 -1.40 9.47 -15.27
CA ALA A 164 -2.70 9.56 -14.61
C ALA A 164 -3.75 8.61 -15.17
N ARG A 165 -3.43 7.75 -16.16
CA ARG A 165 -4.45 7.06 -16.98
C ARG A 165 -5.41 6.20 -16.15
N LEU A 166 -4.88 5.37 -15.26
CA LEU A 166 -5.70 4.53 -14.38
C LEU A 166 -6.34 5.37 -13.26
N ALA A 167 -5.60 6.32 -12.67
CA ALA A 167 -6.12 7.19 -11.62
C ALA A 167 -7.34 8.00 -12.08
N HIS A 168 -7.27 8.65 -13.25
CA HIS A 168 -8.38 9.43 -13.81
C HIS A 168 -9.56 8.55 -14.21
N ALA A 169 -9.32 7.37 -14.81
CA ALA A 169 -10.39 6.43 -15.13
C ALA A 169 -11.13 5.96 -13.86
N LEU A 170 -10.38 5.65 -12.79
CA LEU A 170 -10.94 5.24 -11.52
C LEU A 170 -11.67 6.39 -10.80
N ALA A 171 -11.10 7.60 -10.82
CA ALA A 171 -11.72 8.80 -10.25
C ALA A 171 -13.09 9.06 -10.88
N GLN A 172 -13.20 8.99 -12.21
CA GLN A 172 -14.45 9.22 -12.92
C GLN A 172 -15.54 8.25 -12.47
N VAL A 173 -15.23 6.96 -12.35
CA VAL A 173 -16.23 5.96 -11.95
C VAL A 173 -16.55 6.00 -10.46
N LEU A 174 -15.61 6.42 -9.60
CA LEU A 174 -15.86 6.67 -8.18
C LEU A 174 -16.77 7.88 -7.97
N MET A 175 -16.51 9.00 -8.66
CA MET A 175 -17.35 10.19 -8.60
C MET A 175 -18.77 9.92 -9.11
N ALA A 176 -18.92 9.04 -10.10
CA ALA A 176 -20.21 8.65 -10.67
C ALA A 176 -21.11 7.84 -9.70
N GLU A 177 -20.59 7.36 -8.57
CA GLU A 177 -21.42 6.73 -7.52
C GLU A 177 -22.33 7.75 -6.82
N GLY A 178 -21.94 9.03 -6.80
CA GLY A 178 -22.74 10.14 -6.25
C GLY A 178 -22.72 10.26 -4.73
N ASP A 179 -22.16 9.31 -3.99
CA ASP A 179 -22.05 9.30 -2.53
C ASP A 179 -20.63 9.56 -2.00
N LEU A 180 -19.66 9.82 -2.89
CA LEU A 180 -18.25 10.00 -2.55
C LEU A 180 -17.73 11.39 -2.91
N VAL A 181 -16.99 11.99 -1.99
CA VAL A 181 -16.02 13.06 -2.24
C VAL A 181 -14.70 12.37 -2.58
N VAL A 182 -14.31 12.43 -3.84
CA VAL A 182 -13.07 11.83 -4.35
C VAL A 182 -11.98 12.89 -4.38
N GLY A 183 -10.83 12.58 -3.78
CA GLY A 183 -9.62 13.37 -3.85
C GLY A 183 -8.81 13.05 -5.10
N ASP A 184 -8.40 14.07 -5.84
CA ASP A 184 -7.47 13.95 -6.97
C ASP A 184 -6.10 14.44 -6.49
N ASN A 185 -5.15 13.51 -6.27
CA ASN A 185 -3.92 13.78 -5.50
C ASN A 185 -4.19 14.45 -4.14
N GLU A 186 -5.18 13.92 -3.43
CA GLU A 186 -5.54 14.32 -2.07
C GLU A 186 -5.76 13.06 -1.21
N PRO A 187 -5.36 13.03 0.07
CA PRO A 187 -4.76 14.14 0.82
C PRO A 187 -3.24 14.29 0.63
N TYR A 188 -2.64 13.50 -0.27
CA TYR A 188 -1.22 13.52 -0.61
C TYR A 188 -1.04 13.50 -2.12
N ALA A 189 0.15 13.87 -2.58
CA ALA A 189 0.56 13.75 -3.97
C ALA A 189 1.80 12.85 -4.06
N VAL A 190 1.87 12.05 -5.12
CA VAL A 190 2.99 11.12 -5.35
C VAL A 190 4.17 11.86 -5.98
N GLY A 191 5.38 11.61 -5.48
CA GLY A 191 6.62 12.18 -6.02
C GLY A 191 7.80 11.22 -5.94
N ASP A 192 8.83 11.45 -6.76
CA ASP A 192 10.00 10.56 -6.84
C ASP A 192 10.83 10.53 -5.54
N GLU A 193 10.84 11.64 -4.83
CA GLU A 193 11.58 11.80 -3.57
C GLU A 193 10.70 11.46 -2.34
N THR A 194 9.39 11.35 -2.54
CA THR A 194 8.41 11.16 -1.45
C THR A 194 7.79 9.77 -1.46
N ASP A 195 7.78 9.07 -2.59
CA ASP A 195 7.08 7.80 -2.76
C ASP A 195 7.94 6.78 -3.49
N TYR A 196 7.74 5.49 -3.25
CA TYR A 196 8.57 4.44 -3.85
C TYR A 196 7.80 3.52 -4.80
N ALA A 197 6.63 3.02 -4.39
CA ALA A 197 5.94 1.98 -5.14
C ALA A 197 5.54 2.45 -6.55
N ILE A 198 4.89 3.62 -6.65
CA ILE A 198 4.42 4.16 -7.93
C ILE A 198 5.58 4.52 -8.87
N PRO A 199 6.59 5.33 -8.47
CA PRO A 199 7.70 5.66 -9.36
C PRO A 199 8.48 4.42 -9.85
N HIS A 200 8.78 3.47 -8.96
CA HIS A 200 9.67 2.35 -9.27
C HIS A 200 8.96 1.15 -9.91
N HIS A 201 7.74 0.83 -9.49
CA HIS A 201 7.02 -0.35 -9.99
C HIS A 201 5.99 0.01 -11.06
N GLY A 202 5.40 1.20 -11.02
CA GLY A 202 4.47 1.68 -12.03
C GLY A 202 5.18 2.37 -13.20
N GLU A 203 5.63 3.60 -12.97
CA GLU A 203 6.11 4.51 -14.01
C GLU A 203 7.38 4.03 -14.71
N ALA A 204 8.40 3.63 -13.94
CA ALA A 204 9.66 3.14 -14.51
C ALA A 204 9.48 1.89 -15.38
N ARG A 205 8.34 1.19 -15.25
CA ARG A 205 7.97 0.01 -16.04
C ARG A 205 6.92 0.30 -17.13
N GLY A 206 6.42 1.54 -17.21
CA GLY A 206 5.36 1.92 -18.16
C GLY A 206 4.01 1.24 -17.90
N LEU A 207 3.80 0.68 -16.70
CA LEU A 207 2.57 -0.02 -16.34
C LEU A 207 1.50 0.99 -15.90
N ALA A 208 0.24 0.72 -16.23
CA ALA A 208 -0.88 1.51 -15.71
C ALA A 208 -0.93 1.35 -14.17
N HIS A 209 -1.04 2.45 -13.44
CA HIS A 209 -0.98 2.42 -11.99
C HIS A 209 -1.81 3.50 -11.31
N VAL A 210 -2.11 3.28 -10.03
CA VAL A 210 -2.74 4.25 -9.14
C VAL A 210 -2.33 3.93 -7.70
N GLU A 211 -2.10 4.96 -6.90
CA GLU A 211 -2.13 4.84 -5.46
C GLU A 211 -3.53 5.21 -4.97
N LEU A 212 -4.17 4.32 -4.22
CA LEU A 212 -5.53 4.49 -3.73
C LEU A 212 -5.49 4.65 -2.21
N GLU A 213 -6.03 5.77 -1.75
CA GLU A 213 -6.08 6.12 -0.33
C GLU A 213 -7.53 6.06 0.15
N ILE A 214 -7.87 5.12 1.05
CA ILE A 214 -9.23 5.03 1.61
C ILE A 214 -9.24 5.62 3.02
N ARG A 215 -10.22 6.47 3.35
CA ARG A 215 -10.28 7.03 4.70
C ARG A 215 -10.57 5.93 5.73
N GLN A 216 -9.72 5.82 6.75
CA GLN A 216 -9.67 4.66 7.66
C GLN A 216 -10.99 4.39 8.40
N ASP A 217 -11.80 5.41 8.71
CA ASP A 217 -13.10 5.24 9.38
C ASP A 217 -14.07 4.40 8.55
N LEU A 218 -13.90 4.37 7.23
CA LEU A 218 -14.77 3.64 6.31
C LEU A 218 -14.38 2.16 6.15
N ILE A 219 -13.24 1.76 6.69
CA ILE A 219 -12.68 0.40 6.62
C ILE A 219 -12.23 -0.11 8.00
N ALA A 220 -12.72 0.54 9.07
CA ALA A 220 -12.36 0.23 10.46
C ALA A 220 -12.97 -1.11 10.95
N ASP A 221 -13.99 -1.62 10.26
CA ASP A 221 -14.62 -2.90 10.57
C ASP A 221 -14.86 -3.75 9.31
N ALA A 222 -15.21 -5.01 9.53
CA ALA A 222 -15.42 -5.98 8.47
C ALA A 222 -16.57 -5.59 7.51
N ALA A 223 -17.55 -4.79 7.95
CA ALA A 223 -18.64 -4.34 7.08
C ALA A 223 -18.15 -3.27 6.11
N GLY A 224 -17.41 -2.27 6.61
CA GLY A 224 -16.76 -1.24 5.80
C GLY A 224 -15.76 -1.82 4.81
N GLN A 225 -14.91 -2.75 5.26
CA GLN A 225 -13.95 -3.46 4.39
C GLN A 225 -14.66 -4.20 3.26
N ARG A 226 -15.71 -4.99 3.56
CA ARG A 226 -16.50 -5.69 2.53
C ARG A 226 -17.15 -4.73 1.55
N ALA A 227 -17.72 -3.63 2.04
CA ALA A 227 -18.37 -2.63 1.19
C ALA A 227 -17.37 -2.00 0.21
N TRP A 228 -16.19 -1.61 0.69
CA TRP A 228 -15.12 -1.06 -0.14
C TRP A 228 -14.55 -2.07 -1.13
N THR A 229 -14.31 -3.31 -0.70
CA THR A 229 -13.90 -4.39 -1.62
C THR A 229 -14.92 -4.56 -2.75
N GLN A 230 -16.21 -4.74 -2.42
CA GLN A 230 -17.26 -4.94 -3.43
C GLN A 230 -17.39 -3.76 -4.39
N ARG A 231 -17.32 -2.54 -3.86
CA ARG A 231 -17.34 -1.31 -4.66
C ARG A 231 -16.16 -1.30 -5.64
N LEU A 232 -14.93 -1.43 -5.13
CA LEU A 232 -13.73 -1.36 -5.95
C LEU A 232 -13.68 -2.48 -6.99
N THR A 233 -14.02 -3.72 -6.64
CA THR A 233 -14.14 -4.84 -7.59
C THR A 233 -15.06 -4.48 -8.76
N ARG A 234 -16.26 -3.96 -8.47
CA ARG A 234 -17.23 -3.57 -9.52
C ARG A 234 -16.72 -2.43 -10.39
N LEU A 235 -16.08 -1.42 -9.79
CA LEU A 235 -15.61 -0.24 -10.51
C LEU A 235 -14.38 -0.55 -11.38
N LEU A 236 -13.44 -1.33 -10.86
CA LEU A 236 -12.25 -1.79 -11.59
C LEU A 236 -12.65 -2.62 -12.82
N GLY A 237 -13.58 -3.57 -12.67
CA GLY A 237 -14.08 -4.37 -13.79
C GLY A 237 -14.80 -3.57 -14.90
N ARG A 238 -15.18 -2.30 -14.65
CA ARG A 238 -15.71 -1.41 -15.69
C ARG A 238 -14.62 -0.75 -16.52
N ILE A 239 -13.47 -0.46 -15.93
CA ILE A 239 -12.39 0.34 -16.55
C ILE A 239 -11.21 -0.52 -17.04
N GLU A 240 -11.05 -1.73 -16.51
CA GLU A 240 -9.96 -2.64 -16.86
C GLU A 240 -9.90 -2.94 -18.37
N ARG A 241 -11.05 -3.29 -18.96
CA ARG A 241 -11.15 -3.58 -20.41
C ARG A 241 -10.73 -2.43 -21.32
N THR A 242 -10.76 -1.19 -20.83
CA THR A 242 -10.34 0.00 -21.60
C THR A 242 -8.87 0.35 -21.38
N LEU A 243 -8.21 -0.25 -20.39
CA LEU A 243 -6.83 0.05 -19.99
C LEU A 243 -5.84 -1.06 -20.32
N ILE A 244 -6.33 -2.29 -20.50
CA ILE A 244 -5.56 -3.49 -20.82
C ILE A 244 -5.67 -3.89 -22.32
N ALA A 245 -6.62 -3.31 -23.06
CA ALA A 245 -6.78 -3.51 -24.51
C ALA A 245 -5.72 -2.77 -25.34
#